data_AF-A0A426ZRK2-F1
#
_entry.id   AF-A0A426ZRK2-F1
#
_cell.length_a   1.000
_cell.length_b   1.000
_cell.length_c   1.000
_cell.angle_alpha   90.00
_cell.angle_beta   90.00
_cell.angle_gamma   90.00
#
_symmetry.space_group_name_H-M   'P 1'
#
loop_
_entity.id
_entity.type
_entity.pdbx_description
1 polymer ?
#
loop_
_entity_poly.entity_id
_entity_poly.type
_entity_poly.pdbx_seq_one_letter_code
_entity_poly.pdbx_strand_id
1 'polypeptide(L)'
;MEQHFLVVTYPLQGHINPALHLARRLARVAGARITFSTALSGHRRMFPSSADGEVDDGLICYVPHSDGYDDGFNQDVDDVKAYPLRNRSVGSKTLSAVLRSLEERGRPVTCV
;
A
#
# COMPACT_ATOMS: atom_id res chain seq x y z
N MET A 1 -11.27 -7.14 20.13
CA MET A 1 -10.74 -7.13 18.75
C MET A 1 -10.12 -5.77 18.51
N GLU A 2 -8.84 -5.72 18.22
CA GLU A 2 -8.14 -4.48 17.85
C GLU A 2 -8.50 -4.16 16.39
N GLN A 3 -8.98 -2.94 16.10
CA GLN A 3 -9.27 -2.56 14.72
C GLN A 3 -7.97 -2.41 13.93
N HIS A 4 -7.96 -2.95 12.71
CA HIS A 4 -6.81 -2.87 11.81
C HIS A 4 -7.28 -2.46 10.42
N PHE A 5 -6.87 -1.26 10.00
CA PHE A 5 -7.17 -0.72 8.68
C PHE A 5 -6.01 -0.96 7.71
N LEU A 6 -6.34 -1.40 6.50
CA LEU A 6 -5.41 -1.42 5.37
C LEU A 6 -5.76 -0.27 4.41
N VAL A 7 -5.02 0.83 4.47
CA VAL A 7 -5.23 1.97 3.57
C VAL A 7 -4.47 1.72 2.26
N VAL A 8 -5.19 1.51 1.16
CA VAL A 8 -4.61 1.29 -0.18
C VAL A 8 -4.71 2.56 -1.02
N THR A 9 -3.62 2.95 -1.68
CA THR A 9 -3.59 4.17 -2.51
C THR A 9 -2.83 4.00 -3.83
N TYR A 10 -3.23 4.82 -4.80
CA TYR A 10 -2.56 4.95 -6.09
C TYR A 10 -1.15 5.55 -5.92
N PRO A 11 -0.12 5.09 -6.67
CA PRO A 11 1.29 5.46 -6.43
C PRO A 11 1.67 6.87 -6.94
N LEU A 12 0.73 7.81 -6.93
CA LEU A 12 0.98 9.22 -7.21
C LEU A 12 0.98 10.02 -5.92
N GLN A 13 1.90 10.97 -5.81
CA GLN A 13 2.05 11.82 -4.62
C GLN A 13 0.75 12.54 -4.23
N GLY A 14 -0.05 12.94 -5.23
CA GLY A 14 -1.37 13.55 -5.03
C GLY A 14 -2.40 12.64 -4.35
N HIS A 15 -2.23 11.32 -4.42
CA HIS A 15 -3.06 10.32 -3.73
C HIS A 15 -2.41 9.81 -2.44
N ILE A 16 -1.08 9.65 -2.43
CA ILE A 16 -0.33 9.19 -1.26
C ILE A 16 -0.50 10.17 -0.09
N ASN A 17 -0.26 11.46 -0.30
CA ASN A 17 -0.25 12.43 0.80
C ASN A 17 -1.62 12.55 1.52
N PRO A 18 -2.76 12.71 0.83
CA PRO A 18 -4.07 12.70 1.48
C PRO A 18 -4.38 11.38 2.19
N ALA A 19 -4.04 10.24 1.58
CA ALA A 19 -4.26 8.93 2.19
C ALA A 19 -3.41 8.75 3.46
N LEU A 20 -2.16 9.24 3.47
CA LEU A 20 -1.31 9.23 4.67
C LEU A 20 -1.90 10.10 5.78
N HIS A 21 -2.47 11.26 5.44
CA HIS A 21 -3.13 12.11 6.42
C HIS A 21 -4.35 11.42 7.04
N LEU A 22 -5.15 10.73 6.21
CA LEU A 22 -6.27 9.90 6.69
C LEU A 22 -5.76 8.76 7.60
N ALA A 23 -4.76 8.00 7.16
CA ALA A 23 -4.16 6.89 7.91
C ALA A 23 -3.69 7.36 9.30
N ARG A 24 -2.95 8.48 9.36
CA ARG A 24 -2.48 9.08 10.62
C ARG A 24 -3.62 9.54 11.51
N ARG A 25 -4.73 10.03 10.95
CA ARG A 25 -5.93 10.40 11.71
C ARG A 25 -6.64 9.18 12.27
N LEU A 26 -6.80 8.12 11.48
CA LEU A 26 -7.39 6.86 11.94
C LEU A 26 -6.58 6.26 13.10
N ALA A 27 -5.25 6.21 12.97
CA ALA A 27 -4.38 5.73 14.04
C ALA A 27 -4.61 6.49 15.36
N ARG A 28 -4.63 7.82 15.30
CA ARG A 28 -4.69 8.67 16.51
C ARG A 28 -6.07 8.78 17.12
N VAL A 29 -7.12 8.87 16.30
CA VAL A 29 -8.49 9.11 16.78
C VAL A 29 -9.17 7.82 17.17
N ALA A 30 -8.99 6.76 16.38
CA ALA A 30 -9.62 5.46 16.65
C ALA A 30 -8.72 4.52 17.47
N GLY A 31 -7.44 4.87 17.70
CA GLY A 31 -6.47 3.98 18.35
C GLY A 31 -6.25 2.68 17.57
N ALA A 32 -6.47 2.71 16.25
CA ALA A 32 -6.45 1.53 15.40
C ALA A 32 -5.04 1.26 14.85
N ARG A 33 -4.73 -0.01 14.63
CA ARG A 33 -3.54 -0.41 13.86
C ARG A 33 -3.74 -0.01 12.40
N ILE A 34 -2.70 0.53 11.77
CA ILE A 34 -2.74 0.92 10.37
C ILE A 34 -1.65 0.21 9.59
N THR A 35 -2.05 -0.47 8.52
CA THR A 35 -1.17 -0.81 7.40
C THR A 35 -1.47 0.13 6.23
N PHE A 36 -0.44 0.75 5.66
CA PHE A 36 -0.54 1.60 4.48
C PHE A 36 0.12 0.90 3.30
N SER A 37 -0.60 0.82 2.18
CA SER A 37 -0.12 0.15 0.98
C SER A 37 -0.24 1.03 -0.25
N THR A 38 0.85 1.12 -1.00
CA THR A 38 0.91 1.70 -2.34
C THR A 38 1.73 0.78 -3.23
N ALA A 39 1.70 1.00 -4.55
CA ALA A 39 2.48 0.16 -5.47
C ALA A 39 3.99 0.29 -5.18
N LEU A 40 4.76 -0.75 -5.48
CA LEU A 40 6.20 -0.84 -5.26
C LEU A 40 6.95 0.41 -5.75
N SER A 41 6.62 0.92 -6.94
CA SER A 41 7.22 2.14 -7.47
C SER A 41 7.01 3.38 -6.57
N GLY A 42 5.82 3.55 -6.01
CA GLY A 42 5.51 4.58 -5.03
C GLY A 42 6.24 4.36 -3.70
N HIS A 43 6.26 3.11 -3.22
CA HIS A 43 6.93 2.74 -1.97
C HIS A 43 8.45 2.99 -2.02
N ARG A 44 9.11 2.58 -3.10
CA ARG A 44 10.54 2.80 -3.35
C ARG A 44 10.92 4.29 -3.34
N ARG A 45 10.01 5.16 -3.80
CA ARG A 45 10.20 6.62 -3.73
C ARG A 45 10.05 7.17 -2.31
N MET A 46 9.19 6.56 -1.49
CA MET A 46 9.02 6.95 -0.09
C MET A 46 10.19 6.46 0.79
N PHE A 47 10.67 5.24 0.52
CA PHE A 47 11.66 4.53 1.34
C PHE A 47 12.80 3.97 0.48
N PRO A 48 13.69 4.82 -0.06
CA PRO A 48 14.75 4.38 -0.98
C PRO A 48 15.73 3.37 -0.35
N SER A 49 15.91 3.41 0.98
CA SER A 49 16.77 2.47 1.72
C SER A 49 16.08 1.16 2.12
N SER A 50 14.77 1.03 1.87
CA SER A 50 13.95 -0.14 2.23
C SER A 50 12.97 -0.46 1.09
N ALA A 51 13.47 -0.40 -0.14
CA ALA A 51 12.74 -0.39 -1.40
C ALA A 51 11.59 -1.42 -1.49
N ASP A 52 11.84 -2.66 -1.08
CA ASP A 52 10.92 -3.79 -1.28
C ASP A 52 10.41 -4.41 0.03
N GLY A 53 10.73 -3.79 1.17
CA GLY A 53 10.44 -4.33 2.50
C GLY A 53 9.27 -3.64 3.19
N GLU A 54 8.79 -4.26 4.28
CA GLU A 54 7.93 -3.59 5.25
C GLU A 54 8.74 -2.51 5.98
N VAL A 55 8.16 -1.31 6.14
CA VAL A 55 8.73 -0.22 6.94
C VAL A 55 7.74 0.11 8.05
N ASP A 56 8.22 0.38 9.26
CA ASP A 56 7.37 0.78 10.39
C ASP A 56 7.89 2.11 10.95
N ASP A 57 7.03 3.13 11.02
CA ASP A 57 7.38 4.45 11.59
C ASP A 57 6.94 4.63 13.06
N GLY A 58 6.47 3.56 13.70
CA GLY A 58 5.93 3.52 15.05
C GLY A 58 4.44 3.89 15.14
N LEU A 59 3.86 4.46 14.08
CA LEU A 59 2.44 4.79 14.00
C LEU A 59 1.74 4.03 12.87
N ILE A 60 2.43 3.82 11.76
CA ILE A 60 1.96 3.19 10.54
C ILE A 60 2.98 2.15 10.09
N CYS A 61 2.48 0.96 9.76
CA CYS A 61 3.21 -0.07 9.05
C CYS A 61 2.99 0.12 7.54
N TYR A 62 4.05 0.15 6.74
CA TYR A 62 4.03 0.32 5.31
C TYR A 62 4.35 -1.01 4.64
N VAL A 63 3.44 -1.51 3.82
CA VAL A 63 3.64 -2.76 3.08
C VAL A 63 3.30 -2.54 1.62
N PRO A 64 4.28 -2.60 0.69
CA PRO A 64 4.01 -2.40 -0.71
C PRO A 64 3.22 -3.56 -1.32
N HIS A 65 2.52 -3.28 -2.42
CA HIS A 65 1.97 -4.28 -3.32
C HIS A 65 2.46 -4.03 -4.75
N SER A 66 2.23 -4.96 -5.67
CA SER A 66 2.56 -4.75 -7.09
C SER A 66 1.32 -4.33 -7.87
N ASP A 67 1.42 -3.28 -8.68
CA ASP A 67 0.42 -2.94 -9.71
C ASP A 67 0.80 -3.51 -11.09
N GLY A 68 1.89 -4.29 -11.14
CA GLY A 68 2.54 -4.80 -12.35
C GLY A 68 3.63 -3.88 -12.91
N TYR A 69 3.73 -2.63 -12.46
CA TYR A 69 4.72 -1.65 -12.92
C TYR A 69 5.63 -1.26 -11.75
N ASP A 70 6.32 -2.25 -11.20
CA ASP A 70 7.08 -2.12 -9.94
C ASP A 70 8.25 -1.13 -10.04
N ASP A 71 8.82 -0.96 -11.24
CA ASP A 71 9.87 0.01 -11.54
C ASP A 71 9.30 1.39 -11.94
N GLY A 72 7.97 1.53 -11.96
CA GLY A 72 7.25 2.74 -12.36
C GLY A 72 6.63 2.62 -13.75
N PHE A 73 5.58 3.41 -13.98
CA PHE A 73 4.93 3.52 -15.27
C PHE A 73 5.70 4.47 -16.18
N ASN A 74 6.10 4.00 -17.37
CA ASN A 74 6.79 4.78 -18.37
C ASN A 74 5.83 5.11 -19.53
N GLN A 75 5.49 6.40 -19.69
CA GLN A 75 4.53 6.86 -20.71
C GLN A 75 5.02 6.65 -22.16
N ASP A 76 6.33 6.49 -22.38
CA ASP A 76 6.91 6.29 -23.71
C ASP A 76 6.87 4.82 -24.16
N VAL A 77 6.72 3.89 -23.21
CA VAL A 77 6.84 2.44 -23.45
C VAL A 77 5.55 1.70 -23.09
N ASP A 78 4.88 2.13 -22.02
CA ASP A 78 3.75 1.42 -21.44
C ASP A 78 2.41 1.91 -22.01
N ASP A 79 1.51 0.95 -22.27
CA ASP A 79 0.16 1.26 -22.71
C ASP A 79 -0.71 1.74 -21.53
N VAL A 80 -0.99 3.04 -21.54
CA VAL A 80 -1.90 3.71 -20.58
C VAL A 80 -3.28 3.04 -20.55
N LYS A 81 -3.76 2.49 -21.68
CA LYS A 81 -5.07 1.82 -21.75
C LYS A 81 -5.04 0.43 -21.11
N ALA A 82 -3.90 -0.24 -21.10
CA ALA A 82 -3.71 -1.54 -20.47
C ALA A 82 -3.48 -1.44 -18.95
N TYR A 83 -2.96 -0.31 -18.49
CA TYR A 83 -2.59 -0.10 -17.08
C TYR A 83 -3.73 -0.42 -16.09
N PRO A 84 -4.99 0.05 -16.24
CA PRO A 84 -6.05 -0.22 -15.27
C PRO A 84 -6.36 -1.70 -15.09
N LEU A 85 -6.39 -2.48 -16.20
CA LEU A 85 -6.65 -3.92 -16.15
C LEU A 85 -5.50 -4.66 -15.48
N ARG A 86 -4.26 -4.26 -15.79
CA ARG A 86 -3.06 -4.86 -15.20
C ARG A 86 -2.95 -4.54 -13.72
N ASN A 87 -3.13 -3.28 -13.32
CA ASN A 87 -3.19 -2.87 -11.92
C ASN A 87 -4.27 -3.63 -11.15
N ARG A 88 -5.49 -3.76 -11.70
CA ARG A 88 -6.54 -4.55 -11.05
C ARG A 88 -6.15 -6.02 -10.87
N SER A 89 -5.59 -6.64 -11.92
CA SER A 89 -5.21 -8.06 -11.92
C SER A 89 -4.06 -8.36 -10.95
N VAL A 90 -2.96 -7.60 -11.05
CA VAL A 90 -1.76 -7.82 -10.24
C VAL A 90 -1.94 -7.27 -8.83
N GLY A 91 -2.52 -6.07 -8.71
CA GLY A 91 -2.81 -5.41 -7.43
C GLY A 91 -3.72 -6.23 -6.54
N SER A 92 -4.84 -6.76 -7.05
CA SER A 92 -5.74 -7.59 -6.23
C SER A 92 -5.06 -8.87 -5.73
N LYS A 93 -4.25 -9.53 -6.57
CA LYS A 93 -3.51 -10.75 -6.18
C LYS A 93 -2.46 -10.44 -5.11
N THR A 94 -1.67 -9.39 -5.29
CA THR A 94 -0.59 -9.05 -4.36
C THR A 94 -1.12 -8.46 -3.06
N LEU A 95 -2.17 -7.64 -3.09
CA LEU A 95 -2.87 -7.18 -1.87
C LEU A 95 -3.50 -8.34 -1.10
N SER A 96 -4.05 -9.35 -1.79
CA SER A 96 -4.55 -10.56 -1.13
C SER A 96 -3.43 -11.32 -0.40
N ALA A 97 -2.21 -11.32 -0.95
CA ALA A 97 -1.04 -11.90 -0.29
C ALA A 97 -0.62 -11.08 0.94
N VAL A 98 -0.68 -9.75 0.87
CA VAL A 98 -0.44 -8.85 2.02
C VAL A 98 -1.45 -9.13 3.14
N LEU A 99 -2.75 -9.22 2.82
CA LEU A 99 -3.80 -9.54 3.79
C LEU A 99 -3.55 -10.87 4.49
N ARG A 100 -3.23 -11.93 3.73
CA ARG A 100 -2.91 -13.25 4.28
C ARG A 100 -1.68 -13.21 5.19
N SER A 101 -0.61 -12.53 4.76
CA SER A 101 0.61 -12.40 5.57
C SER A 101 0.36 -11.63 6.87
N LEU A 102 -0.50 -10.60 6.85
CA LEU A 102 -0.90 -9.88 8.07
C LEU A 102 -1.69 -10.77 9.02
N GLU A 103 -2.62 -11.56 8.49
CA GLU A 103 -3.41 -12.54 9.27
C GLU A 103 -2.52 -13.62 9.92
N GLU A 104 -1.61 -14.24 9.15
CA GLU A 104 -0.66 -15.26 9.62
C GLU A 104 0.25 -14.72 10.75
N ARG A 105 0.55 -13.42 10.75
CA ARG A 105 1.33 -12.74 11.80
C ARG A 105 0.48 -12.25 12.98
N GLY A 106 -0.77 -12.69 13.09
CA GLY A 106 -1.67 -12.31 14.18
C GLY A 106 -2.18 -10.87 14.11
N ARG A 107 -2.08 -10.22 12.95
CA ARG A 107 -2.54 -8.85 12.69
C ARG A 107 -3.63 -8.84 11.60
N PRO A 108 -4.74 -9.61 11.72
CA PRO A 108 -5.76 -9.66 10.68
C PRO A 108 -6.33 -8.27 10.41
N VAL A 109 -6.51 -7.93 9.13
CA VAL A 109 -7.12 -6.66 8.70
C VAL A 109 -8.63 -6.78 8.84
N THR A 110 -9.26 -5.78 9.47
CA THR A 110 -10.71 -5.76 9.71
C THR A 110 -11.44 -4.84 8.73
N CYS A 111 -10.73 -3.93 8.08
CA CYS A 111 -11.28 -3.00 7.09
C CYS A 111 -10.17 -2.61 6.09
N VAL A 112 -10.53 -2.55 4.80
CA VAL A 112 -9.70 -2.04 3.71
C VAL A 112 -10.34 -0.74 3.22
#